data_AF-A0A950GDV8-F1
#
_entry.id   AF-A0A950GDV8-F1
#
_cell.length_a   1.000
_cell.length_b   1.000
_cell.length_c   1.000
_cell.angle_alpha   90.00
_cell.angle_beta   90.00
_cell.angle_gamma   90.00
#
_symmetry.space_group_name_H-M   'P 1'
#
loop_
_entity.id
_entity.type
_entity.pdbx_description
1 polymer ?
#
loop_
_entity_poly.entity_id
_entity_poly.type
_entity_poly.pdbx_seq_one_letter_code
_entity_poly.pdbx_strand_id
1 'polypeptide(L)'
;RFLDLTTELGVGVSMSPGYAYERAPDQDHFLNRTKTKKLFRDVFALGKGKKWNFMHSGLFLDFLAGNQDFECTPWGMPARNIFGWQKPCYLLGEGYAKTFRELMDTTDWETYGTGKYEKCANCMAHCGYEPTAANASLNSPLKALWVSLRGIRTTGPMAPEIDLSKQRPAQYIFAEQVQKKLSEIRRDEALAAEQKASTAA
;
A
#
# COMPACT_ATOMS: atom_id res chain seq x y z
N ARG A 1 -23.57 -9.79 1.87
CA ARG A 1 -23.45 -11.20 1.46
C ARG A 1 -22.03 -11.74 1.63
N PHE A 2 -21.00 -11.20 0.96
CA PHE A 2 -19.61 -11.71 1.14
C PHE A 2 -19.14 -11.69 2.60
N LEU A 3 -19.27 -10.56 3.29
CA LEU A 3 -18.81 -10.43 4.69
C LEU A 3 -19.66 -11.24 5.68
N ASP A 4 -20.93 -11.46 5.37
CA ASP A 4 -21.80 -12.33 6.17
C ASP A 4 -21.31 -13.78 6.08
N LEU A 5 -21.00 -14.26 4.86
CA LEU A 5 -20.45 -15.58 4.63
C LEU A 5 -19.11 -15.79 5.35
N THR A 6 -18.21 -14.81 5.35
CA THR A 6 -16.94 -14.93 6.06
C THR A 6 -17.12 -15.06 7.57
N THR A 7 -18.13 -14.40 8.12
CA THR A 7 -18.51 -14.56 9.53
C THR A 7 -19.10 -15.94 9.79
N GLU A 8 -19.96 -16.45 8.92
CA GLU A 8 -20.51 -17.81 9.01
C GLU A 8 -19.40 -18.88 8.98
N LEU A 9 -18.37 -18.67 8.17
CA LEU A 9 -17.20 -19.55 8.08
C LEU A 9 -16.20 -19.36 9.23
N GLY A 10 -16.37 -18.35 10.09
CA GLY A 10 -15.47 -18.06 11.20
C GLY A 10 -14.09 -17.55 10.77
N VAL A 11 -13.96 -16.98 9.56
CA VAL A 11 -12.68 -16.48 9.03
C VAL A 11 -12.55 -14.96 9.15
N GLY A 12 -11.33 -14.49 9.31
CA GLY A 12 -11.00 -13.06 9.27
C GLY A 12 -10.85 -12.55 7.83
N VAL A 13 -11.19 -11.28 7.61
CA VAL A 13 -11.10 -10.63 6.30
C VAL A 13 -10.10 -9.48 6.37
N SER A 14 -9.08 -9.55 5.52
CA SER A 14 -8.28 -8.38 5.16
C SER A 14 -8.82 -7.78 3.85
N MET A 15 -9.06 -6.48 3.85
CA MET A 15 -9.59 -5.74 2.72
C MET A 15 -8.85 -4.42 2.55
N SER A 16 -8.66 -4.04 1.29
CA SER A 16 -7.94 -2.84 0.92
C SER A 16 -8.62 -2.25 -0.30
N PRO A 17 -8.69 -0.91 -0.40
CA PRO A 17 -9.06 -0.25 -1.65
C PRO A 17 -8.21 -0.76 -2.81
N GLY A 18 -8.84 -0.95 -3.96
CA GLY A 18 -8.12 -1.22 -5.20
C GLY A 18 -7.21 -0.04 -5.53
N TYR A 19 -5.97 -0.34 -5.94
CA TYR A 19 -4.99 0.65 -6.36
C TYR A 19 -4.79 0.55 -7.87
N ALA A 20 -4.83 1.69 -8.56
CA ALA A 20 -4.55 1.81 -9.98
C ALA A 20 -3.05 1.67 -10.24
N TYR A 21 -2.53 0.45 -10.17
CA TYR A 21 -1.18 0.20 -10.63
C TYR A 21 -1.15 0.24 -12.16
N GLU A 22 -0.04 0.69 -12.71
CA GLU A 22 0.20 0.94 -14.15
C GLU A 22 -0.16 -0.24 -15.06
N ARG A 23 -0.12 -1.47 -14.53
CA ARG A 23 -0.33 -2.71 -15.27
C ARG A 23 -1.74 -3.28 -15.09
N ALA A 24 -2.62 -2.60 -14.36
CA ALA A 24 -4.00 -3.03 -14.25
C ALA A 24 -4.64 -2.94 -15.65
N PRO A 25 -5.23 -4.03 -16.18
CA PRO A 25 -5.84 -4.05 -17.51
C PRO A 25 -6.98 -3.03 -17.67
N ASP A 26 -7.64 -2.72 -16.55
CA ASP A 26 -8.73 -1.77 -16.43
C ASP A 26 -8.24 -0.56 -15.64
N GLN A 27 -8.06 0.58 -16.30
CA GLN A 27 -7.64 1.83 -15.68
C GLN A 27 -8.84 2.73 -15.32
N ASP A 28 -10.03 2.43 -15.85
CA ASP A 28 -11.17 3.35 -15.83
C ASP A 28 -12.06 3.18 -14.58
N HIS A 29 -12.03 2.01 -13.94
CA HIS A 29 -12.90 1.70 -12.81
C HIS A 29 -12.26 1.95 -11.43
N PHE A 30 -11.05 2.50 -11.37
CA PHE A 30 -10.44 2.84 -10.08
C PHE A 30 -11.13 4.04 -9.43
N LEU A 31 -11.52 3.85 -8.18
CA LEU A 31 -12.16 4.88 -7.39
C LEU A 31 -11.14 5.92 -6.94
N ASN A 32 -11.48 7.19 -7.10
CA ASN A 32 -10.78 8.26 -6.40
C ASN A 32 -11.00 8.14 -4.88
N ARG A 33 -10.15 8.81 -4.09
CA ARG A 33 -10.19 8.73 -2.62
C ARG A 33 -11.57 8.98 -2.03
N THR A 34 -12.27 10.02 -2.51
CA THR A 34 -13.59 10.37 -2.01
C THR A 34 -14.63 9.28 -2.30
N LYS A 35 -14.63 8.69 -3.50
CA LYS A 35 -15.52 7.57 -3.84
C LYS A 35 -15.20 6.33 -3.02
N THR A 36 -13.90 6.02 -2.82
CA THR A 36 -13.46 4.94 -1.93
C THR A 36 -13.98 5.15 -0.51
N LYS A 37 -13.81 6.34 0.05
CA LYS A 37 -14.30 6.66 1.40
C LYS A 37 -15.81 6.47 1.54
N LYS A 38 -16.58 6.92 0.54
CA LYS A 38 -18.04 6.71 0.51
C LYS A 38 -18.39 5.21 0.48
N LEU A 39 -17.74 4.44 -0.39
CA LEU A 39 -17.96 2.99 -0.47
C LEU A 39 -17.75 2.31 0.88
N PHE A 40 -16.63 2.57 1.55
CA PHE A 40 -16.35 1.97 2.86
C PHE A 40 -17.31 2.44 3.95
N ARG A 41 -17.76 3.70 3.93
CA ARG A 41 -18.82 4.17 4.84
C ARG A 41 -20.13 3.41 4.62
N ASP A 42 -20.53 3.19 3.37
CA ASP A 42 -21.74 2.45 3.05
C ASP A 42 -21.63 0.99 3.49
N VAL A 43 -20.48 0.34 3.25
CA VAL A 43 -20.18 -1.01 3.73
C VAL A 43 -20.26 -1.08 5.26
N PHE A 44 -19.59 -0.18 5.98
CA PHE A 44 -19.61 -0.17 7.44
C PHE A 44 -21.00 0.17 8.02
N ALA A 45 -21.80 0.98 7.32
CA ALA A 45 -23.18 1.26 7.71
C ALA A 45 -24.03 -0.01 7.63
N LEU A 46 -23.88 -0.80 6.56
CA LEU A 46 -24.55 -2.11 6.41
C LEU A 46 -24.06 -3.15 7.43
N GLY A 47 -22.81 -3.04 7.89
CA GLY A 47 -22.19 -3.94 8.86
C GLY A 47 -22.57 -3.69 10.32
N LYS A 48 -23.35 -2.64 10.63
CA LYS A 48 -23.74 -2.33 12.02
C LYS A 48 -24.52 -3.51 12.62
N GLY A 49 -24.01 -4.06 13.72
CA GLY A 49 -24.58 -5.21 14.41
C GLY A 49 -24.23 -6.58 13.82
N LYS A 50 -23.52 -6.65 12.68
CA LYS A 50 -23.16 -7.92 12.01
C LYS A 50 -21.90 -8.60 12.57
N LYS A 51 -21.13 -7.91 13.41
CA LYS A 51 -19.89 -8.42 14.05
C LYS A 51 -18.90 -9.04 13.04
N TRP A 52 -18.77 -8.43 11.86
CA TRP A 52 -17.78 -8.86 10.86
C TRP A 52 -16.36 -8.80 11.42
N ASN A 53 -15.55 -9.80 11.09
CA ASN A 53 -14.18 -9.94 11.58
C ASN A 53 -13.18 -9.34 10.60
N PHE A 54 -12.88 -8.05 10.76
CA PHE A 54 -11.86 -7.38 9.95
C PHE A 54 -10.47 -7.53 10.58
N MET A 55 -9.52 -8.04 9.80
CA MET A 55 -8.11 -8.18 10.20
C MET A 55 -7.34 -6.87 9.93
N HIS A 56 -7.82 -5.79 10.53
CA HIS A 56 -7.28 -4.44 10.39
C HIS A 56 -7.33 -3.69 11.71
N SER A 57 -6.44 -2.72 11.90
CA SER A 57 -6.54 -1.78 13.02
C SER A 57 -7.79 -0.91 12.88
N GLY A 58 -8.37 -0.56 14.03
CA GLY A 58 -9.55 0.32 14.06
C GLY A 58 -9.28 1.67 13.40
N LEU A 59 -8.08 2.23 13.56
CA LEU A 59 -7.73 3.50 12.91
C LEU A 59 -7.56 3.38 11.40
N PHE A 60 -7.13 2.23 10.86
CA PHE A 60 -7.12 2.01 9.42
C PHE A 60 -8.54 1.95 8.85
N LEU A 61 -9.45 1.22 9.51
CA LEU A 61 -10.86 1.18 9.11
C LEU A 61 -11.51 2.58 9.21
N ASP A 62 -11.14 3.36 10.22
CA ASP A 62 -11.63 4.73 10.39
C ASP A 62 -11.09 5.70 9.31
N PHE A 63 -9.85 5.48 8.86
CA PHE A 63 -9.27 6.12 7.68
C PHE A 63 -10.01 5.76 6.40
N LEU A 64 -10.33 4.48 6.20
CA LEU A 64 -11.12 4.04 5.04
C LEU A 64 -12.52 4.67 5.03
N ALA A 65 -13.10 4.95 6.18
CA ALA A 65 -14.36 5.70 6.30
C ALA A 65 -14.21 7.22 6.13
N GLY A 66 -12.99 7.73 5.90
CA GLY A 66 -12.69 9.14 5.72
C GLY A 66 -12.74 9.97 7.00
N ASN A 67 -12.67 9.35 8.18
CA ASN A 67 -12.64 10.07 9.45
C ASN A 67 -11.22 10.45 9.88
N GLN A 68 -10.21 9.82 9.27
CA GLN A 68 -8.80 10.14 9.45
C GLN A 68 -8.22 10.65 8.14
N ASP A 69 -7.28 11.58 8.26
CA ASP A 69 -6.38 11.93 7.17
C ASP A 69 -4.98 11.40 7.53
N PHE A 70 -4.51 10.46 6.73
CA PHE A 70 -3.21 9.81 6.92
C PHE A 70 -2.38 9.99 5.66
N GLU A 71 -1.07 10.16 5.87
CA GLU A 71 -0.06 10.04 4.84
C GLU A 71 0.44 8.60 4.75
N CYS A 72 0.91 8.18 3.58
CA CYS A 72 1.41 6.82 3.40
C CYS A 72 2.74 6.63 4.15
N THR A 73 2.94 5.47 4.79
CA THR A 73 4.25 5.00 5.24
C THR A 73 4.79 3.98 4.23
N PRO A 74 5.44 4.41 3.13
CA PRO A 74 5.78 3.54 2.00
C PRO A 74 6.77 2.42 2.36
N TRP A 75 7.61 2.63 3.37
CA TRP A 75 8.58 1.65 3.88
C TRP A 75 7.99 0.68 4.91
N GLY A 76 6.71 0.83 5.30
CA GLY A 76 6.10 0.06 6.38
C GLY A 76 5.85 -1.42 6.04
N MET A 77 5.80 -1.77 4.75
CA MET A 77 5.68 -3.15 4.28
C MET A 77 6.60 -3.39 3.07
N PRO A 78 7.92 -3.52 3.28
CA PRO A 78 8.89 -3.69 2.21
C PRO A 78 8.72 -5.07 1.56
N ALA A 79 8.97 -5.15 0.25
CA ALA A 79 8.91 -6.42 -0.49
C ALA A 79 10.29 -6.84 -0.98
N ARG A 80 10.61 -8.11 -0.76
CA ARG A 80 11.77 -8.77 -1.34
C ARG A 80 11.31 -9.87 -2.29
N ASN A 81 11.84 -9.87 -3.49
CA ASN A 81 11.62 -10.92 -4.49
C ASN A 81 12.94 -11.35 -5.11
N ILE A 82 12.89 -12.16 -6.18
CA ILE A 82 14.06 -12.69 -6.88
C ILE A 82 14.99 -11.59 -7.43
N PHE A 83 14.47 -10.38 -7.70
CA PHE A 83 15.27 -9.25 -8.19
C PHE A 83 15.90 -8.42 -7.05
N GLY A 84 15.57 -8.73 -5.79
CA GLY A 84 16.05 -8.04 -4.59
C GLY A 84 14.91 -7.35 -3.82
N TRP A 85 15.28 -6.32 -3.05
CA TRP A 85 14.36 -5.46 -2.32
C TRP A 85 13.74 -4.43 -3.25
N GLN A 86 12.43 -4.45 -3.46
CA GLN A 86 11.74 -3.59 -4.42
C GLN A 86 11.59 -2.16 -3.89
N LYS A 87 11.95 -1.16 -4.72
CA LYS A 87 11.83 0.27 -4.44
C LYS A 87 10.57 0.86 -5.11
N PRO A 88 9.97 1.92 -4.53
CA PRO A 88 9.92 2.18 -3.09
C PRO A 88 9.03 1.17 -2.34
N CYS A 89 8.01 0.64 -3.02
CA CYS A 89 7.01 -0.27 -2.47
C CYS A 89 6.61 -1.29 -3.53
N TYR A 90 5.95 -2.36 -3.10
CA TYR A 90 5.63 -3.48 -4.00
C TYR A 90 4.61 -3.14 -5.09
N LEU A 91 3.84 -2.06 -4.95
CA LEU A 91 2.86 -1.63 -5.95
C LEU A 91 3.48 -0.78 -7.07
N LEU A 92 4.52 0.01 -6.77
CA LEU A 92 5.15 0.91 -7.75
C LEU A 92 6.28 0.21 -8.51
N GLY A 93 7.22 -0.41 -7.81
CA GLY A 93 8.29 -1.19 -8.44
C GLY A 93 9.19 -0.39 -9.39
N GLU A 94 9.75 0.71 -8.91
CA GLU A 94 10.62 1.63 -9.66
C GLU A 94 12.11 1.28 -9.57
N GLY A 95 12.44 0.13 -8.99
CA GLY A 95 13.81 -0.40 -8.96
C GLY A 95 14.00 -1.45 -7.89
N TYR A 96 15.24 -1.90 -7.71
CA TYR A 96 15.59 -2.89 -6.70
C TYR A 96 16.91 -2.55 -5.99
N ALA A 97 17.00 -2.93 -4.72
CA ALA A 97 18.19 -2.87 -3.88
C ALA A 97 18.65 -4.30 -3.53
N LYS A 98 19.97 -4.52 -3.40
CA LYS A 98 20.52 -5.83 -3.04
C LYS A 98 20.29 -6.15 -1.56
N THR A 99 20.36 -5.13 -0.70
CA THR A 99 20.20 -5.28 0.75
C THR A 99 19.10 -4.39 1.29
N PHE A 100 18.55 -4.73 2.46
CA PHE A 100 17.56 -3.90 3.13
C PHE A 100 18.14 -2.52 3.50
N ARG A 101 19.40 -2.48 3.94
CA ARG A 101 20.09 -1.21 4.24
C ARG A 101 20.15 -0.31 3.02
N GLU A 102 20.54 -0.85 1.86
CA GLU A 102 20.54 -0.11 0.60
C GLU A 102 19.14 0.39 0.23
N LEU A 103 18.09 -0.43 0.42
CA LEU A 103 16.71 0.00 0.21
C LEU A 103 16.39 1.23 1.06
N MET A 104 16.70 1.18 2.36
CA MET A 104 16.37 2.27 3.29
C MET A 104 17.17 3.54 3.01
N ASP A 105 18.48 3.42 2.76
CA ASP A 105 19.39 4.56 2.67
C ASP A 105 19.34 5.27 1.30
N THR A 106 19.01 4.55 0.23
CA THR A 106 19.08 5.08 -1.15
C THR A 106 17.72 5.39 -1.78
N THR A 107 16.62 5.05 -1.11
CA THR A 107 15.28 5.38 -1.60
C THR A 107 14.87 6.73 -1.04
N ASP A 108 14.49 7.65 -1.93
CA ASP A 108 13.99 8.97 -1.54
C ASP A 108 12.53 8.87 -1.07
N TRP A 109 12.33 8.36 0.15
CA TRP A 109 11.02 8.09 0.73
C TRP A 109 10.10 9.32 0.77
N GLU A 110 10.67 10.51 0.90
CA GLU A 110 9.92 11.76 1.01
C GLU A 110 9.28 12.19 -0.30
N THR A 111 9.66 11.58 -1.42
CA THR A 111 9.02 11.82 -2.73
C THR A 111 7.87 10.86 -3.04
N TYR A 112 7.51 9.97 -2.11
CA TYR A 112 6.45 8.98 -2.29
C TYR A 112 5.30 9.16 -1.31
N GLY A 113 4.10 8.79 -1.74
CA GLY A 113 2.88 8.91 -0.97
C GLY A 113 1.89 9.90 -1.59
N THR A 114 0.66 9.87 -1.08
CA THR A 114 -0.41 10.78 -1.48
C THR A 114 0.02 12.23 -1.26
N GLY A 115 -0.26 13.12 -2.21
CA GLY A 115 0.21 14.52 -2.19
C GLY A 115 1.65 14.73 -2.63
N LYS A 116 2.48 13.67 -2.68
CA LYS A 116 3.90 13.73 -3.09
C LYS A 116 4.14 13.24 -4.52
N TYR A 117 3.46 12.16 -4.94
CA TYR A 117 3.64 11.53 -6.25
C TYR A 117 2.31 11.25 -6.95
N GLU A 118 2.21 11.59 -8.24
CA GLU A 118 0.99 11.37 -9.04
C GLU A 118 0.52 9.90 -9.03
N LYS A 119 1.44 8.93 -9.14
CA LYS A 119 1.06 7.51 -9.05
C LYS A 119 0.48 7.13 -7.68
N CYS A 120 0.75 7.90 -6.63
CA CYS A 120 0.20 7.66 -5.29
C CYS A 120 -1.11 8.43 -5.02
N ALA A 121 -1.57 9.31 -5.91
CA ALA A 121 -2.64 10.27 -5.65
C ALA A 121 -3.93 9.66 -5.08
N ASN A 122 -4.32 8.49 -5.58
CA ASN A 122 -5.53 7.78 -5.13
C ASN A 122 -5.24 6.58 -4.23
N CYS A 123 -3.98 6.36 -3.83
CA CYS A 123 -3.60 5.21 -3.02
C CYS A 123 -4.20 5.32 -1.62
N MET A 124 -4.83 4.22 -1.19
CA MET A 124 -5.32 4.01 0.18
C MET A 124 -5.02 2.56 0.62
N ALA A 125 -4.00 1.95 0.01
CA ALA A 125 -3.71 0.53 0.18
C ALA A 125 -3.19 0.22 1.60
N HIS A 126 -3.72 -0.84 2.20
CA HIS A 126 -3.38 -1.27 3.57
C HIS A 126 -1.86 -1.34 3.82
N CYS A 127 -1.06 -1.76 2.85
CA CYS A 127 0.38 -1.89 3.01
C CYS A 127 1.14 -0.65 3.43
N GLY A 128 0.66 0.53 3.03
CA GLY A 128 1.26 1.81 3.38
C GLY A 128 0.53 2.50 4.53
N TYR A 129 -0.78 2.26 4.64
CA TYR A 129 -1.66 2.97 5.55
C TYR A 129 -1.96 2.22 6.86
N GLU A 130 -1.86 0.90 6.87
CA GLU A 130 -1.92 0.09 8.10
C GLU A 130 -0.73 0.38 9.01
N PRO A 131 0.54 0.45 8.54
CA PRO A 131 1.66 0.88 9.37
C PRO A 131 1.46 2.30 9.91
N THR A 132 0.92 3.22 9.09
CA THR A 132 0.59 4.57 9.55
C THR A 132 -0.47 4.55 10.66
N ALA A 133 -1.55 3.79 10.47
CA ALA A 133 -2.62 3.65 11.45
C ALA A 133 -2.14 2.96 12.75
N ALA A 134 -1.25 1.99 12.64
CA ALA A 134 -0.61 1.34 13.79
C ALA A 134 0.23 2.36 14.57
N ASN A 135 1.09 3.14 13.89
CA ASN A 135 1.89 4.17 14.54
C ASN A 135 1.01 5.26 15.16
N ALA A 136 -0.07 5.68 14.48
CA ALA A 136 -1.05 6.62 15.01
C ALA A 136 -1.76 6.06 16.26
N SER A 137 -2.02 4.75 16.32
CA SER A 137 -2.62 4.11 17.49
C SER A 137 -1.68 4.14 18.69
N LEU A 138 -0.38 3.90 18.46
CA LEU A 138 0.67 3.99 19.49
C LEU A 138 0.85 5.43 19.99
N ASN A 139 0.86 6.40 19.08
CA ASN A 139 1.04 7.82 19.42
C ASN A 139 -0.24 8.46 19.99
N SER A 140 -1.41 7.88 19.76
CA SER A 140 -2.69 8.38 20.28
C SER A 140 -3.59 7.24 20.80
N PRO A 141 -3.22 6.57 21.90
CA PRO A 141 -3.98 5.43 22.43
C PRO A 141 -5.43 5.76 22.80
N LEU A 142 -5.68 6.98 23.31
CA LEU A 142 -7.03 7.44 23.64
C LEU A 142 -7.93 7.54 22.40
N LYS A 143 -7.37 7.92 21.25
CA LYS A 143 -8.08 7.99 19.98
C LYS A 143 -8.43 6.59 19.47
N ALA A 144 -7.47 5.67 19.53
CA ALA A 144 -7.70 4.27 19.18
C ALA A 144 -8.76 3.62 20.09
N LEU A 145 -8.70 3.89 21.40
CA LEU A 145 -9.72 3.45 22.36
C LEU A 145 -11.10 4.02 22.03
N TRP A 146 -11.18 5.32 21.71
CA TRP A 146 -12.44 5.96 21.33
C TRP A 146 -13.07 5.30 20.09
N VAL A 147 -12.26 5.00 19.07
CA VAL A 147 -12.73 4.33 17.84
C VAL A 147 -13.16 2.89 18.14
N SER A 148 -12.44 2.18 19.00
CA SER A 148 -12.82 0.83 19.45
C SER A 148 -14.16 0.82 20.19
N LEU A 149 -14.41 1.80 21.07
CA LEU A 149 -15.63 1.88 21.87
C LEU A 149 -16.84 2.38 21.08
N ARG A 150 -16.68 3.40 20.24
CA ARG A 150 -17.79 4.02 19.49
C ARG A 150 -18.02 3.42 18.11
N GLY A 151 -17.07 2.62 17.63
CA GLY A 151 -17.07 2.10 16.27
C GLY A 151 -16.75 3.17 15.22
N ILE A 152 -16.79 2.75 13.96
CA ILE A 152 -16.45 3.61 12.82
C ILE A 152 -17.61 4.56 12.50
N ARG A 153 -17.30 5.87 12.43
CA ARG A 153 -18.30 6.89 12.09
C ARG A 153 -18.62 6.84 10.58
N THR A 154 -19.90 6.70 10.26
CA THR A 154 -20.40 6.54 8.87
C THR A 154 -21.20 7.74 8.36
N THR A 155 -21.56 8.70 9.22
CA THR A 155 -22.27 9.95 8.86
C THR A 155 -21.51 11.22 9.30
N GLY A 156 -21.87 12.38 8.73
CA GLY A 156 -21.20 13.66 9.01
C GLY A 156 -19.95 13.96 8.15
N PRO A 157 -19.27 15.10 8.39
CA PRO A 157 -18.16 15.56 7.57
C PRO A 157 -16.94 14.63 7.66
N MET A 158 -16.30 14.39 6.52
CA MET A 158 -15.02 13.67 6.41
C MET A 158 -13.84 14.60 6.76
N ALA A 159 -12.71 14.02 7.13
CA ALA A 159 -11.46 14.76 7.27
C ALA A 159 -11.08 15.43 5.94
N PRO A 160 -10.39 16.58 5.97
CA PRO A 160 -9.85 17.22 4.76
C PRO A 160 -9.05 16.22 3.91
N GLU A 161 -9.08 16.39 2.59
CA GLU A 161 -8.21 15.61 1.71
C GLU A 161 -6.84 16.28 1.60
N ILE A 162 -5.82 15.44 1.41
CA ILE A 162 -4.45 15.87 1.11
C ILE A 162 -4.43 16.63 -0.22
N ASP A 163 -3.75 17.77 -0.23
CA ASP A 163 -3.54 18.57 -1.44
C ASP A 163 -2.69 17.79 -2.46
N LEU A 164 -3.20 17.69 -3.68
CA LEU A 164 -2.56 16.99 -4.79
C LEU A 164 -1.86 17.96 -5.76
N SER A 165 -1.97 19.28 -5.57
CA SER A 165 -1.49 20.29 -6.52
C SER A 165 0.03 20.33 -6.69
N LYS A 166 0.78 19.80 -5.71
CA LYS A 166 2.25 19.84 -5.67
C LYS A 166 2.89 18.47 -5.91
N GLN A 167 2.13 17.51 -6.44
CA GLN A 167 2.66 16.18 -6.72
C GLN A 167 3.71 16.23 -7.83
N ARG A 168 4.77 15.43 -7.68
CA ARG A 168 5.73 15.21 -8.76
C ARG A 168 5.09 14.32 -9.85
N PRO A 169 5.48 14.50 -11.13
CA PRO A 169 4.90 13.78 -12.25
C PRO A 169 5.19 12.28 -12.22
N ALA A 170 4.24 11.47 -12.70
CA ALA A 170 4.36 10.02 -12.87
C ALA A 170 5.54 9.63 -13.77
N GLN A 171 6.38 8.68 -13.32
CA GLN A 171 7.50 8.14 -14.10
C GLN A 171 7.22 6.71 -14.55
N TYR A 172 7.11 6.46 -15.85
CA TYR A 172 6.75 5.15 -16.42
C TYR A 172 7.98 4.33 -16.80
N ILE A 173 8.80 3.96 -15.80
CA ILE A 173 10.11 3.33 -16.00
C ILE A 173 10.11 1.80 -15.80
N PHE A 174 8.95 1.19 -15.62
CA PHE A 174 8.86 -0.23 -15.25
C PHE A 174 9.54 -1.15 -16.28
N ALA A 175 9.24 -0.97 -17.57
CA ALA A 175 9.80 -1.80 -18.64
C ALA A 175 11.33 -1.69 -18.68
N GLU A 176 11.87 -0.48 -18.54
CA GLU A 176 13.30 -0.22 -18.50
C GLU A 176 13.97 -0.91 -17.30
N GLN A 177 13.34 -0.86 -16.12
CA GLN A 177 13.85 -1.54 -14.91
C GLN A 177 13.91 -3.06 -15.10
N VAL A 178 12.88 -3.66 -15.70
CA VAL A 178 12.87 -5.09 -16.00
C VAL A 178 13.95 -5.47 -17.00
N GLN A 179 14.07 -4.72 -18.10
CA GLN A 179 15.10 -4.99 -19.12
C GLN A 179 16.50 -4.85 -18.54
N LYS A 180 16.74 -3.83 -17.73
CA LYS A 180 18.00 -3.64 -17.01
C LYS A 180 18.30 -4.84 -16.12
N LYS A 181 17.33 -5.30 -15.32
CA LYS A 181 17.54 -6.45 -14.43
C LYS A 181 17.79 -7.76 -15.16
N LEU A 182 17.04 -8.03 -16.23
CA LEU A 182 17.27 -9.22 -17.04
C LEU A 182 18.66 -9.20 -17.69
N SER A 183 19.13 -8.03 -18.12
CA SER A 183 20.47 -7.86 -18.69
C SER A 183 21.58 -8.09 -17.64
N GLU A 184 21.39 -7.56 -16.43
CA GLU A 184 22.30 -7.81 -15.30
C GLU A 184 22.38 -9.30 -14.96
N ILE A 185 21.24 -9.99 -14.87
CA ILE A 185 21.18 -11.43 -14.58
C ILE A 185 21.94 -12.24 -15.62
N ARG A 186 21.70 -12.01 -16.93
CA ARG A 186 22.39 -12.74 -18.00
C ARG A 186 23.90 -12.53 -17.97
N ARG A 187 24.36 -11.32 -17.64
CA ARG A 187 25.78 -11.02 -17.51
C ARG A 187 26.39 -11.78 -16.33
N ASP A 188 25.73 -11.75 -15.18
CA ASP A 188 26.21 -12.41 -13.97
C ASP A 188 26.23 -13.95 -14.15
N GLU A 189 25.26 -14.52 -14.88
CA GLU A 189 25.25 -15.93 -15.29
C GLU A 189 26.44 -16.29 -16.21
N ALA A 190 26.76 -15.44 -17.19
CA ALA A 190 27.90 -15.65 -18.08
C ALA A 190 29.23 -15.64 -17.31
N LEU A 191 29.42 -14.67 -16.40
CA LEU A 191 30.62 -14.60 -15.56
C LEU A 191 30.74 -15.82 -14.63
N ALA A 192 29.63 -16.28 -14.05
CA ALA A 192 29.63 -17.48 -13.22
C ALA A 192 29.99 -18.75 -14.02
N ALA A 193 29.54 -18.84 -15.27
CA ALA A 193 29.89 -19.94 -16.17
C ALA A 193 31.39 -19.94 -16.53
N GLU A 194 31.95 -18.77 -16.83
CA GLU A 194 33.39 -18.59 -17.11
C GLU A 194 34.26 -18.99 -15.89
N GLN A 195 33.90 -18.52 -14.69
CA GLN A 195 34.61 -18.89 -13.46
C GLN A 195 34.54 -20.39 -13.16
N LYS A 196 33.39 -21.02 -13.42
CA LYS A 196 33.24 -22.45 -13.25
C LYS A 196 34.11 -23.22 -14.25
N ALA A 197 34.19 -22.76 -15.50
CA ALA A 197 35.05 -23.35 -16.52
C ALA A 197 36.54 -23.19 -16.17
N SER A 198 36.96 -22.03 -15.67
CA SER A 198 38.36 -21.80 -15.27
C SER A 198 38.79 -22.57 -14.03
N THR A 199 37.86 -22.87 -13.11
CA THR A 199 38.16 -23.64 -11.89
C THR A 199 38.17 -25.16 -12.15
N ALA A 200 37.55 -25.60 -13.25
CA ALA A 200 37.53 -27.01 -13.65
C ALA A 200 38.71 -27.43 -14.56
N ALA A 201 39.49 -26.45 -15.04
CA ALA A 201 40.71 -26.64 -15.83
C ALA A 201 41.95 -26.63 -14.92
#